data_AF-A0A3E5E2N6-F1
#
_entry.id   AF-A0A3E5E2N6-F1
#
_cell.length_a   1.000
_cell.length_b   1.000
_cell.length_c   1.000
_cell.angle_alpha   90.00
_cell.angle_beta   90.00
_cell.angle_gamma   90.00
#
_symmetry.space_group_name_H-M   'P 1'
#
loop_
_entity.id
_entity.type
_entity.pdbx_description
1 polymer ?
#
loop_
_entity_poly.entity_id
_entity_poly.type
_entity_poly.pdbx_seq_one_letter_code
_entity_poly.pdbx_strand_id
1 'polypeptide(L)'
;MNTFFTCEQKLGNTIFTFSQKAKVLSTSPLNGGLTRHLSHAVNINCMNGSYECKMLGDTYEKDLAAHVHALGLSPSCTTALSTAAWTELRAIEEVCFRDLTVTAVVTGGIDSNGMHPGDPASYYEEDGNYEMPLPGTINIFLFINQNLTDTAMSRALMLCGESKAAAVSQLLLGSCYSEEIATGSGTDGIVIASNLCGTRTLTDSSGHSKLGELIGKSVKSAVKQALLNQTAASGPRQFLLSARTARYKITPATLWEFYIEYREIFNDFKISFEMPSLLEQKFLAHNRTSNLVLCVSLYLHLMDQVRWELIMEPEAIREGKRLLIYGLYWKDGDFFEKAYPAKAWEQPGLLHFSLKEQLMYLLLLYIAI
;
A
#
# COMPACT_ATOMS: atom_id res chain seq x y z
N MET A 1 23.29 -27.46 8.03
CA MET A 1 23.53 -26.03 8.36
C MET A 1 22.59 -25.70 9.51
N ASN A 2 23.09 -25.13 10.60
CA ASN A 2 22.20 -24.68 11.67
C ASN A 2 21.42 -23.45 11.17
N THR A 3 20.10 -23.58 11.09
CA THR A 3 19.19 -22.49 10.79
C THR A 3 19.26 -21.44 11.89
N PHE A 4 19.46 -20.17 11.54
CA PHE A 4 19.57 -19.06 12.51
C PHE A 4 18.30 -18.89 13.35
N PHE A 5 17.14 -19.13 12.73
CA PHE A 5 15.83 -19.07 13.38
C PHE A 5 14.90 -20.16 12.82
N THR A 6 13.82 -20.45 13.54
CA THR A 6 12.69 -21.25 13.06
C THR A 6 11.42 -20.39 12.98
N CYS A 7 10.48 -20.77 12.11
CA CYS A 7 9.18 -20.11 11.96
C CYS A 7 8.07 -21.13 12.21
N GLU A 8 7.19 -20.85 13.16
CA GLU A 8 6.05 -21.70 13.53
C GLU A 8 4.73 -20.90 13.46
N GLN A 9 3.63 -21.59 13.15
CA GLN A 9 2.28 -21.06 13.32
C GLN A 9 1.66 -21.63 14.59
N LYS A 10 1.16 -20.78 15.48
CA LYS A 10 0.50 -21.20 16.72
C LYS A 10 -0.69 -20.30 17.02
N LEU A 11 -1.89 -20.89 17.11
CA LEU A 11 -3.14 -20.17 17.41
C LEU A 11 -3.38 -18.95 16.49
N GLY A 12 -3.08 -19.07 15.19
CA GLY A 12 -3.23 -17.98 14.23
C GLY A 12 -2.14 -16.90 14.26
N ASN A 13 -1.09 -17.08 15.07
CA ASN A 13 0.06 -16.19 15.18
C ASN A 13 1.29 -16.82 14.53
N THR A 14 2.24 -15.98 14.10
CA THR A 14 3.56 -16.42 13.63
C THR A 14 4.60 -16.22 14.72
N ILE A 15 5.29 -17.29 15.11
CA ILE A 15 6.37 -17.27 16.09
C ILE A 15 7.70 -17.50 15.37
N PHE A 16 8.68 -16.64 15.66
CA PHE A 16 10.06 -16.79 15.23
C PHE A 16 10.94 -17.07 16.44
N THR A 17 11.63 -18.21 16.45
CA THR A 17 12.51 -18.61 17.56
C THR A 17 13.96 -18.58 17.11
N PHE A 18 14.81 -17.80 17.81
CA PHE A 18 16.22 -17.70 17.50
C PHE A 18 16.98 -18.91 18.07
N SER A 19 17.65 -19.67 17.20
CA SER A 19 18.47 -20.82 17.62
C SER A 19 19.86 -20.39 18.13
N GLN A 20 20.24 -19.14 17.90
CA GLN A 20 21.51 -18.54 18.31
C GLN A 20 21.27 -17.13 18.87
N LYS A 21 22.26 -16.55 19.55
CA LYS A 21 22.14 -15.17 20.06
C LYS A 21 21.88 -14.20 18.91
N ALA A 22 20.84 -13.39 19.04
CA ALA A 22 20.44 -12.42 18.02
C ALA A 22 20.65 -10.98 18.52
N LYS A 23 21.07 -10.10 17.61
CA LYS A 23 20.93 -8.65 17.78
C LYS A 23 19.67 -8.23 17.03
N VAL A 24 18.74 -7.63 17.75
CA VAL A 24 17.40 -7.30 17.24
C VAL A 24 17.19 -5.80 17.24
N LEU A 25 16.70 -5.24 16.14
CA LEU A 25 16.17 -3.88 16.07
C LEU A 25 14.68 -3.97 15.75
N SER A 26 13.83 -3.45 16.64
CA SER A 26 12.38 -3.58 16.54
C SER A 26 11.69 -2.22 16.67
N THR A 27 10.64 -1.98 15.87
CA THR A 27 9.72 -0.84 16.03
C THR A 27 8.57 -1.14 17.00
N SER A 28 8.53 -2.34 17.58
CA SER A 28 7.51 -2.72 18.57
C SER A 28 7.63 -1.88 19.85
N PRO A 29 6.53 -1.56 20.53
CA PRO A 29 6.58 -1.10 21.91
C PRO A 29 7.14 -2.17 22.87
N LEU A 30 6.88 -3.45 22.62
CA LEU A 30 7.36 -4.55 23.46
C LEU A 30 8.81 -4.91 23.10
N ASN A 31 9.72 -4.57 24.01
CA ASN A 31 11.18 -4.73 23.82
C ASN A 31 11.69 -4.13 22.49
N GLY A 32 11.19 -2.93 22.17
CA GLY A 32 11.60 -2.15 21.01
C GLY A 32 13.04 -1.65 21.05
N GLY A 33 13.44 -0.98 19.97
CA GLY A 33 14.79 -0.46 19.80
C GLY A 33 15.81 -1.57 19.57
N LEU A 34 17.09 -1.27 19.86
CA LEU A 34 18.19 -2.19 19.61
C LEU A 34 18.52 -3.03 20.85
N THR A 35 18.28 -4.34 20.78
CA THR A 35 18.44 -5.29 21.89
C THR A 35 19.29 -6.50 21.50
N ARG A 36 19.74 -7.27 22.50
CA ARG A 36 20.60 -8.47 22.34
C ARG A 36 20.19 -9.66 23.21
N HIS A 37 19.10 -9.53 23.96
CA HIS A 37 18.63 -10.52 24.94
C HIS A 37 17.42 -11.32 24.46
N LEU A 38 16.82 -10.93 23.33
CA LEU A 38 15.61 -11.55 22.80
C LEU A 38 15.91 -12.94 22.24
N SER A 39 15.02 -13.89 22.53
CA SER A 39 15.02 -15.25 21.99
C SER A 39 13.91 -15.48 20.98
N HIS A 40 12.90 -14.60 20.95
CA HIS A 40 11.75 -14.72 20.06
C HIS A 40 11.34 -13.38 19.46
N ALA A 41 10.72 -13.45 18.28
CA ALA A 41 9.90 -12.39 17.72
C ALA A 41 8.53 -12.98 17.33
N VAL A 42 7.45 -12.22 17.47
CA VAL A 42 6.09 -12.73 17.19
C VAL A 42 5.32 -11.74 16.31
N ASN A 43 4.59 -12.26 15.32
CA ASN A 43 3.57 -11.53 14.60
C ASN A 43 2.20 -12.01 15.09
N ILE A 44 1.50 -11.16 15.85
CA ILE A 44 0.23 -11.46 16.50
C ILE A 44 -0.91 -11.13 15.55
N ASN A 45 -1.84 -12.07 15.37
CA ASN A 45 -3.10 -11.78 14.69
C ASN A 45 -4.10 -11.20 15.70
N CYS A 46 -4.37 -9.90 15.64
CA CYS A 46 -5.29 -9.25 16.57
C CYS A 46 -6.77 -9.45 16.23
N MET A 47 -7.11 -10.09 15.11
CA MET A 47 -8.50 -10.32 14.72
C MET A 47 -9.12 -11.53 15.42
N ASN A 48 -8.32 -12.34 16.15
CA ASN A 48 -8.73 -13.47 17.00
C ASN A 48 -9.83 -14.39 16.42
N GLY A 49 -9.95 -14.48 15.10
CA GLY A 49 -11.04 -15.20 14.41
C GLY A 49 -12.44 -14.57 14.53
N SER A 50 -12.61 -13.47 15.27
CA SER A 50 -13.89 -12.81 15.56
C SER A 50 -14.11 -11.48 14.85
N TYR A 51 -13.18 -11.07 13.97
CA TYR A 51 -13.20 -9.77 13.26
C TYR A 51 -13.25 -8.53 14.18
N GLU A 52 -12.96 -8.69 15.48
CA GLU A 52 -12.90 -7.60 16.45
C GLU A 52 -11.51 -7.56 17.09
N CYS A 53 -10.81 -6.45 16.89
CA CYS A 53 -9.55 -6.17 17.58
C CYS A 53 -9.84 -5.63 18.98
N LYS A 54 -9.82 -6.50 19.99
CA LYS A 54 -9.93 -6.10 21.41
C LYS A 54 -8.58 -6.15 22.09
N MET A 55 -8.17 -5.04 22.71
CA MET A 55 -6.98 -5.03 23.55
C MET A 55 -7.21 -5.84 24.83
N LEU A 56 -6.25 -6.68 25.18
CA LEU A 56 -6.16 -7.45 26.42
C LEU A 56 -5.46 -6.67 27.55
N GLY A 57 -4.76 -5.57 27.21
CA GLY A 57 -4.04 -4.73 28.17
C GLY A 57 -4.40 -3.25 28.03
N ASP A 58 -4.13 -2.49 29.09
CA ASP A 58 -4.43 -1.04 29.14
C ASP A 58 -3.56 -0.22 28.17
N THR A 59 -2.43 -0.77 27.76
CA THR A 59 -1.51 -0.19 26.78
C THR A 59 -1.16 -1.23 25.72
N TYR A 60 -0.66 -0.78 24.58
CA TYR A 60 -0.34 -1.62 23.43
C TYR A 60 0.84 -2.53 23.77
N GLU A 61 1.81 -2.04 24.54
CA GLU A 61 2.88 -2.88 25.08
C GLU A 61 2.34 -3.99 26.00
N LYS A 62 1.42 -3.66 26.93
CA LYS A 62 0.79 -4.65 27.81
C LYS A 62 -0.06 -5.64 27.04
N ASP A 63 -0.76 -5.20 26.00
CA ASP A 63 -1.54 -6.05 25.11
C ASP A 63 -0.66 -7.07 24.38
N LEU A 64 0.44 -6.61 23.78
CA LEU A 64 1.43 -7.48 23.13
C LEU A 64 2.03 -8.48 24.14
N ALA A 65 2.37 -8.02 25.35
CA ALA A 65 2.91 -8.87 26.41
C ALA A 65 1.91 -9.96 26.85
N ALA A 66 0.63 -9.62 26.95
CA ALA A 66 -0.43 -10.58 27.29
C ALA A 66 -0.59 -11.66 26.21
N HIS A 67 -0.59 -11.28 24.93
CA HIS A 67 -0.63 -12.23 23.81
C HIS A 67 0.61 -13.13 23.78
N VAL A 68 1.81 -12.57 23.96
CA VAL A 68 3.05 -13.34 24.06
C VAL A 68 3.01 -14.34 25.21
N HIS A 69 2.51 -13.92 26.38
CA HIS A 69 2.36 -14.79 27.54
C HIS A 69 1.36 -15.93 27.27
N ALA A 70 0.23 -15.65 26.62
CA ALA A 70 -0.77 -16.64 26.24
C ALA A 70 -0.22 -17.70 25.26
N LEU A 71 0.79 -17.35 24.45
CA LEU A 71 1.51 -18.29 23.58
C LEU A 71 2.52 -19.18 24.34
N GLY A 72 2.69 -18.97 25.66
CA GLY A 72 3.63 -19.68 26.51
C GLY A 72 5.07 -19.16 26.39
N LEU A 73 5.26 -17.94 25.89
CA LEU A 73 6.56 -17.29 25.74
C LEU A 73 6.78 -16.27 26.86
N SER A 74 8.04 -15.97 27.16
CA SER A 74 8.38 -14.91 28.13
C SER A 74 8.31 -13.53 27.47
N PRO A 75 7.46 -12.61 27.96
CA PRO A 75 7.42 -11.23 27.44
C PRO A 75 8.74 -10.50 27.60
N SER A 76 9.56 -10.80 28.61
CA SER A 76 10.88 -10.18 28.82
C SER A 76 11.95 -10.58 27.79
N CYS A 77 11.69 -11.62 26.99
CA CYS A 77 12.65 -12.14 25.99
C CYS A 77 12.06 -12.15 24.58
N THR A 78 10.94 -11.45 24.36
CA THR A 78 10.18 -11.50 23.11
C THR A 78 9.80 -10.09 22.67
N THR A 79 10.02 -9.76 21.40
CA THR A 79 9.38 -8.59 20.78
C THR A 79 8.20 -9.05 19.93
N ALA A 80 7.17 -8.21 19.78
CA ALA A 80 5.99 -8.60 19.02
C ALA A 80 5.39 -7.44 18.23
N LEU A 81 4.88 -7.72 17.05
CA LEU A 81 4.05 -6.79 16.29
C LEU A 81 2.65 -7.38 16.19
N SER A 82 1.64 -6.51 16.10
CA SER A 82 0.26 -6.90 15.86
C SER A 82 -0.13 -6.64 14.40
N THR A 83 -0.98 -7.48 13.84
CA THR A 83 -1.51 -7.35 12.48
C THR A 83 -2.96 -7.82 12.40
N ALA A 84 -3.75 -7.09 11.61
CA ALA A 84 -5.08 -7.54 11.20
C ALA A 84 -5.07 -8.43 9.95
N ALA A 85 -3.94 -8.48 9.23
CA ALA A 85 -3.74 -9.43 8.14
C ALA A 85 -3.57 -10.86 8.67
N TRP A 86 -4.10 -11.82 7.95
CA TRP A 86 -4.06 -13.25 8.29
C TRP A 86 -2.60 -13.73 8.23
N THR A 87 -2.05 -14.21 9.35
CA THR A 87 -0.61 -14.53 9.41
C THR A 87 -0.26 -15.82 8.67
N GLU A 88 -1.26 -16.66 8.41
CA GLU A 88 -1.17 -17.80 7.49
C GLU A 88 -0.92 -17.39 6.03
N LEU A 89 -1.30 -16.16 5.65
CA LEU A 89 -1.08 -15.60 4.31
C LEU A 89 0.27 -14.86 4.16
N ARG A 90 1.14 -14.95 5.18
CA ARG A 90 2.47 -14.32 5.14
C ARG A 90 3.28 -14.78 3.92
N ALA A 91 4.03 -13.86 3.33
CA ALA A 91 5.05 -14.18 2.36
C ALA A 91 6.39 -14.44 3.06
N ILE A 92 7.17 -15.38 2.53
CA ILE A 92 8.53 -15.67 2.97
C ILE A 92 9.43 -15.62 1.74
N GLU A 93 10.39 -14.71 1.74
CA GLU A 93 11.35 -14.55 0.64
C GLU A 93 12.77 -14.65 1.19
N GLU A 94 13.51 -15.63 0.71
CA GLU A 94 14.91 -15.84 1.06
C GLU A 94 15.80 -15.56 -0.14
N VAL A 95 16.80 -14.70 0.05
CA VAL A 95 17.79 -14.38 -0.99
C VAL A 95 19.18 -14.62 -0.43
N CYS A 96 19.98 -15.36 -1.21
CA CYS A 96 21.31 -15.81 -0.81
C CYS A 96 22.39 -15.27 -1.74
N PHE A 97 23.56 -14.94 -1.17
CA PHE A 97 24.78 -14.67 -1.91
C PHE A 97 25.99 -15.19 -1.12
N ARG A 98 26.64 -16.23 -1.65
CA ARG A 98 27.71 -16.96 -0.94
C ARG A 98 27.21 -17.46 0.42
N ASP A 99 27.84 -17.04 1.51
CA ASP A 99 27.51 -17.35 2.89
C ASP A 99 26.55 -16.35 3.56
N LEU A 100 26.09 -15.33 2.83
CA LEU A 100 25.11 -14.36 3.32
C LEU A 100 23.70 -14.76 2.86
N THR A 101 22.79 -14.87 3.82
CA THR A 101 21.37 -15.17 3.63
C THR A 101 20.54 -14.09 4.31
N VAL A 102 19.56 -13.57 3.57
CA VAL A 102 18.58 -12.61 4.06
C VAL A 102 17.19 -13.18 3.81
N THR A 103 16.42 -13.36 4.88
CA THR A 103 15.05 -13.90 4.82
C THR A 103 14.08 -12.84 5.30
N ALA A 104 13.16 -12.40 4.45
CA ALA A 104 12.08 -11.48 4.81
C ALA A 104 10.77 -12.27 4.96
N VAL A 105 10.09 -12.09 6.08
CA VAL A 105 8.77 -12.64 6.35
C VAL A 105 7.80 -11.49 6.55
N VAL A 106 6.77 -11.41 5.71
CA VAL A 106 5.90 -10.22 5.64
C VAL A 106 4.43 -10.62 5.68
N THR A 107 3.65 -9.93 6.49
CA THR A 107 2.19 -9.86 6.39
C THR A 107 1.81 -8.45 5.98
N GLY A 108 0.77 -8.28 5.16
CA GLY A 108 0.45 -6.95 4.64
C GLY A 108 -0.97 -6.83 4.13
N GLY A 109 -1.69 -5.81 4.57
CA GLY A 109 -2.98 -5.40 4.02
C GLY A 109 -3.26 -3.95 4.37
N ILE A 110 -3.47 -3.10 3.35
CA ILE A 110 -3.56 -1.64 3.50
C ILE A 110 -4.74 -1.03 2.74
N ASP A 111 -5.72 -1.83 2.31
CA ASP A 111 -6.86 -1.33 1.53
C ASP A 111 -7.75 -0.35 2.31
N SER A 112 -7.77 -0.47 3.64
CA SER A 112 -8.60 0.33 4.56
C SER A 112 -7.87 1.51 5.20
N ASN A 113 -6.53 1.49 5.22
CA ASN A 113 -5.73 2.46 5.97
C ASN A 113 -4.38 2.80 5.33
N GLY A 114 -4.23 2.57 4.02
CA GLY A 114 -3.06 2.97 3.26
C GLY A 114 -2.79 4.45 3.45
N MET A 115 -1.54 4.80 3.68
CA MET A 115 -1.13 6.16 4.06
C MET A 115 0.11 6.60 3.28
N HIS A 116 0.13 7.89 2.95
CA HIS A 116 1.28 8.61 2.44
C HIS A 116 1.87 9.50 3.55
N PRO A 117 3.20 9.60 3.69
CA PRO A 117 3.81 10.49 4.68
C PRO A 117 3.36 11.94 4.48
N GLY A 118 2.82 12.56 5.54
CA GLY A 118 2.23 13.90 5.47
C GLY A 118 0.70 13.92 5.34
N ASP A 119 0.05 12.76 5.21
CA ASP A 119 -1.40 12.65 5.37
C ASP A 119 -1.85 13.15 6.75
N PRO A 120 -3.10 13.66 6.88
CA PRO A 120 -3.63 14.14 8.16
C PRO A 120 -3.56 13.08 9.26
N ALA A 121 -3.09 13.48 10.44
CA ALA A 121 -3.06 12.61 11.61
C ALA A 121 -4.48 12.25 12.06
N SER A 122 -4.68 11.01 12.51
CA SER A 122 -5.97 10.52 13.01
C SER A 122 -6.15 10.69 14.52
N TYR A 123 -5.08 10.98 15.27
CA TYR A 123 -5.12 11.24 16.70
C TYR A 123 -3.96 12.14 17.12
N TYR A 124 -4.05 12.68 18.32
CA TYR A 124 -2.98 13.40 19.02
C TYR A 124 -2.67 12.62 20.31
N GLU A 125 -1.38 12.42 20.60
CA GLU A 125 -0.96 11.72 21.83
C GLU A 125 -0.90 12.70 23.00
N GLU A 126 -1.60 12.39 24.09
CA GLU A 126 -1.52 13.11 25.36
C GLU A 126 -1.02 12.18 26.46
N ASP A 127 0.23 12.40 26.90
CA ASP A 127 0.87 11.65 27.98
C ASP A 127 0.83 10.11 27.79
N GLY A 128 1.08 9.64 26.57
CA GLY A 128 1.07 8.21 26.23
C GLY A 128 -0.32 7.62 26.00
N ASN A 129 -1.39 8.43 26.03
CA ASN A 129 -2.74 8.01 25.62
C ASN A 129 -2.92 8.24 24.11
N TYR A 130 -3.38 7.20 23.41
CA TYR A 130 -3.60 7.22 21.96
C TYR A 130 -4.95 6.57 21.64
N GLU A 131 -5.55 7.01 20.53
CA GLU A 131 -6.71 6.34 19.94
C GLU A 131 -6.24 5.22 19.00
N MET A 132 -6.95 4.10 19.02
CA MET A 132 -6.63 2.96 18.15
C MET A 132 -7.01 3.29 16.70
N PRO A 133 -6.05 3.29 15.76
CA PRO A 133 -6.34 3.53 14.35
C PRO A 133 -7.09 2.35 13.72
N LEU A 134 -7.66 2.58 12.52
CA LEU A 134 -8.28 1.52 11.74
C LEU A 134 -7.30 0.37 11.47
N PRO A 135 -7.75 -0.90 11.56
CA PRO A 135 -6.91 -2.05 11.35
C PRO A 135 -6.40 -2.14 9.90
N GLY A 136 -5.13 -2.54 9.77
CA GLY A 136 -4.38 -2.69 8.52
C GLY A 136 -2.91 -2.36 8.79
N THR A 137 -1.97 -3.16 8.29
CA THR A 137 -0.53 -2.94 8.49
C THR A 137 0.29 -3.81 7.56
N ILE A 138 1.53 -3.41 7.30
CA ILE A 138 2.59 -4.22 6.74
C ILE A 138 3.64 -4.46 7.83
N ASN A 139 3.71 -5.69 8.34
CA ASN A 139 4.74 -6.10 9.29
C ASN A 139 5.85 -6.86 8.56
N ILE A 140 7.10 -6.43 8.73
CA ILE A 140 8.29 -7.02 8.11
C ILE A 140 9.20 -7.60 9.18
N PHE A 141 9.43 -8.90 9.14
CA PHE A 141 10.44 -9.58 9.96
C PHE A 141 11.60 -9.99 9.06
N LEU A 142 12.76 -9.38 9.27
CA LEU A 142 13.96 -9.57 8.46
C LEU A 142 15.03 -10.31 9.27
N PHE A 143 15.47 -11.46 8.77
CA PHE A 143 16.48 -12.29 9.41
C PHE A 143 17.75 -12.33 8.57
N ILE A 144 18.90 -12.05 9.20
CA ILE A 144 20.20 -11.96 8.55
C ILE A 144 21.15 -12.92 9.26
N ASN A 145 21.70 -13.88 8.53
CA ASN A 145 22.50 -14.96 9.12
C ASN A 145 23.92 -14.56 9.57
N GLN A 146 24.32 -13.30 9.36
CA GLN A 146 25.60 -12.72 9.79
C GLN A 146 25.40 -11.67 10.89
N ASN A 147 26.46 -11.35 11.64
CA ASN A 147 26.42 -10.28 12.62
C ASN A 147 26.47 -8.93 11.91
N LEU A 148 25.75 -7.93 12.44
CA LEU A 148 25.77 -6.55 11.95
C LEU A 148 26.29 -5.59 13.01
N THR A 149 26.98 -4.53 12.62
CA THR A 149 27.19 -3.38 13.52
C THR A 149 25.88 -2.66 13.81
N ASP A 150 25.84 -1.87 14.88
CA ASP A 150 24.64 -1.12 15.26
C ASP A 150 24.27 -0.11 14.15
N THR A 151 25.27 0.51 13.52
CA THR A 151 25.09 1.35 12.32
C THR A 151 24.47 0.59 11.15
N ALA A 152 24.93 -0.63 10.88
CA ALA A 152 24.37 -1.47 9.81
C ALA A 152 22.94 -1.93 10.13
N MET A 153 22.59 -2.15 11.39
CA MET A 153 21.21 -2.42 11.81
C MET A 153 20.30 -1.22 11.50
N SER A 154 20.70 -0.01 11.89
CA SER A 154 19.93 1.21 11.63
C SER A 154 19.78 1.49 10.14
N ARG A 155 20.85 1.31 9.35
CA ARG A 155 20.78 1.49 7.89
C ARG A 155 19.88 0.44 7.22
N ALA A 156 19.83 -0.78 7.74
CA ALA A 156 18.95 -1.84 7.25
C ALA A 156 17.47 -1.49 7.50
N LEU A 157 17.14 -0.90 8.66
CA LEU A 157 15.77 -0.42 8.95
C LEU A 157 15.29 0.59 7.92
N MET A 158 16.15 1.56 7.59
CA MET A 158 15.81 2.58 6.59
C MET A 158 15.58 1.96 5.21
N LEU A 159 16.44 1.04 4.79
CA LEU A 159 16.31 0.35 3.51
C LEU A 159 15.08 -0.56 3.45
N CYS A 160 14.67 -1.19 4.55
CA CYS A 160 13.40 -1.90 4.64
C CYS A 160 12.22 -0.97 4.36
N GLY A 161 12.22 0.22 4.96
CA GLY A 161 11.21 1.26 4.73
C GLY A 161 11.14 1.70 3.26
N GLU A 162 12.29 2.01 2.66
CA GLU A 162 12.40 2.38 1.23
C GLU A 162 11.89 1.25 0.31
N SER A 163 12.24 -0.01 0.63
CA SER A 163 11.86 -1.18 -0.16
C SER A 163 10.37 -1.48 -0.09
N LYS A 164 9.77 -1.33 1.10
CA LYS A 164 8.31 -1.38 1.30
C LYS A 164 7.61 -0.27 0.50
N ALA A 165 8.05 0.98 0.65
CA ALA A 165 7.48 2.11 -0.07
C ALA A 165 7.54 1.90 -1.59
N ALA A 166 8.68 1.44 -2.11
CA ALA A 166 8.84 1.11 -3.52
C ALA A 166 7.94 -0.05 -3.98
N ALA A 167 7.70 -1.06 -3.14
CA ALA A 167 6.78 -2.16 -3.45
C ALA A 167 5.34 -1.68 -3.57
N VAL A 168 4.86 -0.89 -2.60
CA VAL A 168 3.50 -0.33 -2.54
C VAL A 168 3.29 0.64 -3.70
N SER A 169 4.23 1.56 -3.94
CA SER A 169 4.16 2.53 -5.02
C SER A 169 4.10 1.87 -6.40
N GLN A 170 4.88 0.81 -6.63
CA GLN A 170 4.81 0.04 -7.88
C GLN A 170 3.48 -0.69 -8.10
N LEU A 171 2.73 -0.94 -7.03
CA LEU A 171 1.38 -1.48 -7.10
C LEU A 171 0.31 -0.37 -7.23
N LEU A 172 0.70 0.91 -7.16
CA LEU A 172 -0.19 2.06 -7.25
C LEU A 172 -1.35 2.00 -6.25
N LEU A 173 -1.09 1.47 -5.05
CA LEU A 173 -2.05 1.48 -3.96
C LEU A 173 -2.17 2.91 -3.43
N GLY A 174 -3.38 3.46 -3.43
CA GLY A 174 -3.65 4.84 -3.02
C GLY A 174 -3.68 5.02 -1.51
N SER A 175 -3.46 6.26 -1.07
CA SER A 175 -3.82 6.68 0.29
C SER A 175 -5.34 6.62 0.47
N CYS A 176 -5.77 6.29 1.68
CA CYS A 176 -7.17 6.39 2.11
C CYS A 176 -7.52 7.82 2.60
N TYR A 177 -6.53 8.69 2.74
CA TYR A 177 -6.65 9.99 3.40
C TYR A 177 -6.37 11.18 2.48
N SER A 178 -5.62 10.95 1.40
CA SER A 178 -5.31 11.95 0.38
C SER A 178 -5.38 11.35 -1.01
N GLU A 179 -5.11 12.18 -2.01
CA GLU A 179 -4.98 11.71 -3.39
C GLU A 179 -3.60 11.10 -3.66
N GLU A 180 -2.70 10.97 -2.68
CA GLU A 180 -1.36 10.40 -2.92
C GLU A 180 -1.35 8.88 -3.12
N ILE A 181 -0.23 8.37 -3.65
CA ILE A 181 0.08 6.93 -3.63
C ILE A 181 0.63 6.57 -2.25
N ALA A 182 0.06 5.56 -1.60
CA ALA A 182 0.52 5.11 -0.29
C ALA A 182 1.96 4.57 -0.36
N THR A 183 2.68 4.65 0.76
CA THR A 183 4.00 4.01 0.93
C THR A 183 3.97 2.84 1.94
N GLY A 184 2.81 2.58 2.52
CA GLY A 184 2.57 1.66 3.62
C GLY A 184 1.26 2.00 4.32
N SER A 185 1.16 1.68 5.61
CA SER A 185 0.14 2.22 6.52
C SER A 185 0.77 3.15 7.58
N GLY A 186 -0.06 3.77 8.41
CA GLY A 186 0.37 4.51 9.61
C GLY A 186 0.84 3.63 10.77
N THR A 187 0.82 2.30 10.63
CA THR A 187 1.03 1.32 11.72
C THR A 187 2.02 0.20 11.35
N ASP A 188 2.76 0.38 10.25
CA ASP A 188 3.71 -0.62 9.76
C ASP A 188 4.81 -0.92 10.79
N GLY A 189 5.06 -2.21 11.04
CA GLY A 189 6.10 -2.65 11.95
C GLY A 189 7.30 -3.31 11.25
N ILE A 190 8.50 -3.12 11.78
CA ILE A 190 9.72 -3.77 11.29
C ILE A 190 10.49 -4.37 12.45
N VAL A 191 10.85 -5.65 12.33
CA VAL A 191 11.80 -6.35 13.21
C VAL A 191 12.96 -6.88 12.38
N ILE A 192 14.18 -6.48 12.71
CA ILE A 192 15.40 -6.98 12.08
C ILE A 192 16.17 -7.79 13.11
N ALA A 193 16.47 -9.04 12.81
CA ALA A 193 17.32 -9.89 13.63
C ALA A 193 18.58 -10.28 12.85
N SER A 194 19.75 -9.99 13.42
CA SER A 194 21.05 -10.42 12.89
C SER A 194 21.71 -11.40 13.83
N ASN A 195 22.39 -12.39 13.27
CA ASN A 195 23.01 -13.48 14.03
C ASN A 195 24.33 -13.02 14.68
N LEU A 196 24.36 -12.87 16.01
CA LEU A 196 25.59 -12.51 16.74
C LEU A 196 26.67 -13.59 16.63
N CYS A 197 26.28 -14.83 16.33
CA CYS A 197 27.19 -15.96 16.12
C CYS A 197 27.56 -16.16 14.64
N GLY A 198 27.22 -15.22 13.77
CA GLY A 198 27.59 -15.25 12.35
C GLY A 198 29.11 -15.27 12.14
N THR A 199 29.55 -15.88 11.04
CA THR A 199 30.98 -16.02 10.70
C THR A 199 31.69 -14.69 10.44
N ARG A 200 30.93 -13.63 10.14
CA ARG A 200 31.44 -12.29 9.83
C ARG A 200 30.58 -11.23 10.50
N THR A 201 31.19 -10.07 10.74
CA THR A 201 30.49 -8.85 11.13
C THR A 201 30.46 -7.89 9.95
N LEU A 202 29.27 -7.57 9.45
CA LEU A 202 29.08 -6.60 8.36
C LEU A 202 28.83 -5.22 8.94
N THR A 203 29.42 -4.21 8.32
CA THR A 203 29.42 -2.82 8.79
C THR A 203 28.55 -1.90 7.94
N ASP A 204 28.09 -2.36 6.77
CA ASP A 204 27.30 -1.57 5.82
C ASP A 204 26.15 -2.37 5.20
N SER A 205 24.95 -1.80 5.27
CA SER A 205 23.70 -2.29 4.66
C SER A 205 23.09 -1.25 3.71
N SER A 206 23.88 -0.29 3.22
CA SER A 206 23.47 0.68 2.21
C SER A 206 23.11 0.01 0.87
N GLY A 207 22.38 0.72 0.01
CA GLY A 207 22.02 0.22 -1.34
C GLY A 207 23.20 -0.09 -2.26
N HIS A 208 24.43 0.36 -1.93
CA HIS A 208 25.65 -0.01 -2.64
C HIS A 208 26.27 -1.32 -2.13
N SER A 209 25.88 -1.76 -0.94
CA SER A 209 26.40 -2.97 -0.31
C SER A 209 25.63 -4.20 -0.80
N LYS A 210 26.31 -5.35 -0.86
CA LYS A 210 25.64 -6.61 -1.23
C LYS A 210 24.53 -6.96 -0.24
N LEU A 211 24.74 -6.68 1.06
CA LEU A 211 23.70 -6.87 2.06
C LEU A 211 22.48 -5.98 1.76
N GLY A 212 22.69 -4.71 1.44
CA GLY A 212 21.59 -3.82 1.08
C GLY A 212 20.83 -4.30 -0.16
N GLU A 213 21.51 -4.75 -1.21
CA GLU A 213 20.86 -5.35 -2.38
C GLU A 213 19.95 -6.53 -1.99
N LEU A 214 20.43 -7.44 -1.14
CA LEU A 214 19.67 -8.60 -0.70
C LEU A 214 18.45 -8.21 0.14
N ILE A 215 18.61 -7.25 1.07
CA ILE A 215 17.50 -6.69 1.86
C ILE A 215 16.45 -6.08 0.93
N GLY A 216 16.87 -5.25 -0.02
CA GLY A 216 15.95 -4.59 -0.94
C GLY A 216 15.17 -5.59 -1.80
N LYS A 217 15.84 -6.63 -2.31
CA LYS A 217 15.20 -7.69 -3.10
C LYS A 217 14.21 -8.52 -2.26
N SER A 218 14.63 -9.01 -1.10
CA SER A 218 13.78 -9.88 -0.26
C SER A 218 12.56 -9.12 0.26
N VAL A 219 12.75 -7.92 0.81
CA VAL A 219 11.67 -7.11 1.38
C VAL A 219 10.68 -6.71 0.28
N LYS A 220 11.16 -6.20 -0.86
CA LYS A 220 10.27 -5.75 -1.94
C LYS A 220 9.45 -6.90 -2.51
N SER A 221 10.06 -8.07 -2.71
CA SER A 221 9.36 -9.27 -3.18
C SER A 221 8.30 -9.72 -2.15
N ALA A 222 8.70 -9.83 -0.88
CA ALA A 222 7.82 -10.32 0.19
C ALA A 222 6.63 -9.39 0.42
N VAL A 223 6.83 -8.06 0.38
CA VAL A 223 5.75 -7.08 0.51
C VAL A 223 4.73 -7.23 -0.63
N LYS A 224 5.18 -7.35 -1.88
CA LYS A 224 4.26 -7.56 -3.01
C LYS A 224 3.49 -8.88 -2.88
N GLN A 225 4.17 -9.95 -2.51
CA GLN A 225 3.54 -11.26 -2.35
C GLN A 225 2.55 -11.27 -1.17
N ALA A 226 2.87 -10.61 -0.06
CA ALA A 226 1.96 -10.51 1.08
C ALA A 226 0.69 -9.72 0.74
N LEU A 227 0.84 -8.58 0.05
CA LEU A 227 -0.30 -7.78 -0.41
C LEU A 227 -1.14 -8.52 -1.46
N LEU A 228 -0.51 -9.30 -2.33
CA LEU A 228 -1.19 -10.21 -3.27
C LEU A 228 -2.01 -11.25 -2.51
N ASN A 229 -1.41 -11.94 -1.53
CA ASN A 229 -2.09 -12.98 -0.77
C ASN A 229 -3.30 -12.43 0.02
N GLN A 230 -3.13 -11.27 0.66
CA GLN A 230 -4.14 -10.71 1.56
C GLN A 230 -5.27 -9.97 0.83
N THR A 231 -4.94 -9.22 -0.24
CA THR A 231 -5.89 -8.27 -0.88
C THR A 231 -5.92 -8.39 -2.41
N ALA A 232 -5.27 -9.39 -2.99
CA ALA A 232 -5.12 -9.56 -4.44
C ALA A 232 -4.49 -8.33 -5.14
N ALA A 233 -3.69 -7.53 -4.43
CA ALA A 233 -2.97 -6.38 -4.97
C ALA A 233 -2.00 -6.83 -6.07
N SER A 234 -2.40 -6.64 -7.33
CA SER A 234 -1.79 -7.28 -8.50
C SER A 234 -2.02 -6.47 -9.76
N GLY A 235 -1.28 -6.77 -10.82
CA GLY A 235 -1.49 -6.18 -12.15
C GLY A 235 -2.96 -6.22 -12.60
N PRO A 236 -3.64 -7.39 -12.58
CA PRO A 236 -5.06 -7.48 -12.96
C PRO A 236 -6.00 -6.63 -12.10
N ARG A 237 -5.79 -6.56 -10.77
CA ARG A 237 -6.60 -5.68 -9.90
C ARG A 237 -6.35 -4.22 -10.21
N GLN A 238 -5.10 -3.86 -10.47
CA GLN A 238 -4.70 -2.50 -10.78
C GLN A 238 -5.10 -2.08 -12.21
N PHE A 239 -5.40 -3.03 -13.08
CA PHE A 239 -5.95 -2.80 -14.41
C PHE A 239 -7.48 -2.70 -14.41
N LEU A 240 -8.03 -2.03 -13.39
CA LEU A 240 -9.45 -1.69 -13.27
C LEU A 240 -9.59 -0.17 -13.22
N LEU A 241 -10.55 0.37 -13.97
CA LEU A 241 -10.87 1.80 -13.91
C LEU A 241 -11.17 2.23 -12.47
N SER A 242 -12.00 1.47 -11.76
CA SER A 242 -12.36 1.72 -10.36
C SER A 242 -11.14 1.74 -9.43
N ALA A 243 -10.15 0.87 -9.68
CA ALA A 243 -8.93 0.84 -8.87
C ALA A 243 -8.06 2.07 -9.13
N ARG A 244 -7.94 2.50 -10.39
CA ARG A 244 -7.15 3.68 -10.78
C ARG A 244 -7.73 4.96 -10.22
N THR A 245 -9.04 5.12 -10.26
CA THR A 245 -9.71 6.37 -9.92
C THR A 245 -10.06 6.50 -8.43
N ALA A 246 -9.89 5.43 -7.64
CA ALA A 246 -10.28 5.37 -6.24
C ALA A 246 -9.68 6.49 -5.37
N ARG A 247 -8.37 6.76 -5.49
CA ARG A 247 -7.67 7.78 -4.68
C ARG A 247 -8.17 9.21 -4.92
N TYR A 248 -8.73 9.47 -6.11
CA TYR A 248 -9.37 10.74 -6.43
C TYR A 248 -10.86 10.78 -6.06
N LYS A 249 -11.37 9.72 -5.42
CA LYS A 249 -12.78 9.56 -5.07
C LYS A 249 -13.71 9.65 -6.28
N ILE A 250 -13.24 9.26 -7.48
CA ILE A 250 -14.10 9.17 -8.66
C ILE A 250 -14.69 7.75 -8.69
N THR A 251 -15.95 7.68 -8.26
CA THR A 251 -16.78 6.48 -8.15
C THR A 251 -18.09 6.67 -8.93
N PRO A 252 -18.86 5.59 -9.22
CA PRO A 252 -20.19 5.73 -9.83
C PRO A 252 -21.11 6.70 -9.08
N ALA A 253 -21.06 6.74 -7.75
CA ALA A 253 -21.85 7.66 -6.94
C ALA A 253 -21.46 9.13 -7.20
N THR A 254 -20.17 9.45 -7.14
CA THR A 254 -19.69 10.82 -7.40
C THR A 254 -19.88 11.24 -8.88
N LEU A 255 -19.80 10.28 -9.81
CA LEU A 255 -20.11 10.54 -11.22
C LEU A 255 -21.61 10.83 -11.41
N TRP A 256 -22.48 10.15 -10.67
CA TRP A 256 -23.91 10.46 -10.67
C TRP A 256 -24.19 11.86 -10.12
N GLU A 257 -23.60 12.23 -8.99
CA GLU A 257 -23.72 13.58 -8.41
C GLU A 257 -23.32 14.66 -9.43
N PHE A 258 -22.14 14.49 -10.05
CA PHE A 258 -21.65 15.39 -11.10
C PHE A 258 -22.57 15.42 -12.32
N TYR A 259 -23.09 14.27 -12.76
CA TYR A 259 -24.04 14.20 -13.87
C TYR A 259 -25.34 14.96 -13.57
N ILE A 260 -25.86 14.89 -12.33
CA ILE A 260 -27.05 15.63 -11.91
C ILE A 260 -26.78 17.14 -11.91
N GLU A 261 -25.65 17.56 -11.35
CA GLU A 261 -25.25 18.96 -11.27
C GLU A 261 -25.13 19.60 -12.66
N TYR A 262 -24.53 18.89 -13.61
CA TYR A 262 -24.27 19.39 -14.98
C TYR A 262 -25.22 18.80 -16.04
N ARG A 263 -26.42 18.35 -15.64
CA ARG A 263 -27.35 17.59 -16.50
C ARG A 263 -27.71 18.29 -17.80
N GLU A 264 -27.83 19.62 -17.78
CA GLU A 264 -28.16 20.41 -18.98
C GLU A 264 -27.10 20.25 -20.08
N ILE A 265 -25.81 20.22 -19.71
CA ILE A 265 -24.71 20.03 -20.67
C ILE A 265 -24.82 18.65 -21.34
N PHE A 266 -25.19 17.60 -20.60
CA PHE A 266 -25.32 16.25 -21.13
C PHE A 266 -26.56 16.08 -22.02
N ASN A 267 -27.66 16.78 -21.72
CA ASN A 267 -28.88 16.77 -22.53
C ASN A 267 -28.64 17.27 -23.96
N ASP A 268 -27.75 18.25 -24.15
CA ASP A 268 -27.38 18.78 -25.48
C ASP A 268 -26.75 17.73 -26.41
N PHE A 269 -26.24 16.63 -25.82
CA PHE A 269 -25.64 15.49 -26.50
C PHE A 269 -26.48 14.22 -26.41
N LYS A 270 -27.74 14.34 -25.96
CA LYS A 270 -28.69 13.22 -25.78
C LYS A 270 -28.16 12.14 -24.83
N ILE A 271 -27.34 12.53 -23.86
CA ILE A 271 -26.85 11.63 -22.82
C ILE A 271 -27.80 11.75 -21.64
N SER A 272 -28.45 10.63 -21.31
CA SER A 272 -29.33 10.55 -20.15
C SER A 272 -29.12 9.23 -19.41
N PHE A 273 -28.87 9.33 -18.11
CA PHE A 273 -28.91 8.21 -17.18
C PHE A 273 -30.20 8.29 -16.36
N GLU A 274 -31.06 7.28 -16.48
CA GLU A 274 -32.38 7.25 -15.82
C GLU A 274 -32.26 7.15 -14.30
N MET A 275 -31.28 6.40 -13.81
CA MET A 275 -31.08 6.10 -12.40
C MET A 275 -29.60 5.81 -12.08
N PRO A 276 -29.16 6.00 -10.82
CA PRO A 276 -27.75 5.79 -10.44
C PRO A 276 -27.22 4.39 -10.78
N SER A 277 -28.05 3.35 -10.63
CA SER A 277 -27.66 1.96 -10.91
C SER A 277 -27.36 1.71 -12.38
N LEU A 278 -28.01 2.42 -13.31
CA LEU A 278 -27.73 2.30 -14.74
C LEU A 278 -26.35 2.89 -15.10
N LEU A 279 -26.00 4.04 -14.48
CA LEU A 279 -24.67 4.64 -14.61
C LEU A 279 -23.61 3.69 -14.05
N GLU A 280 -23.84 3.13 -12.86
CA GLU A 280 -22.94 2.15 -12.25
C GLU A 280 -22.77 0.92 -13.14
N GLN A 281 -23.84 0.38 -13.71
CA GLN A 281 -23.77 -0.75 -14.64
C GLN A 281 -22.90 -0.41 -15.87
N LYS A 282 -23.08 0.77 -16.48
CA LYS A 282 -22.28 1.23 -17.62
C LYS A 282 -20.81 1.43 -17.24
N PHE A 283 -20.54 2.02 -16.09
CA PHE A 283 -19.18 2.15 -15.55
C PHE A 283 -18.52 0.77 -15.37
N LEU A 284 -19.23 -0.18 -14.76
CA LEU A 284 -18.72 -1.54 -14.51
C LEU A 284 -18.50 -2.31 -15.81
N ALA A 285 -19.34 -2.13 -16.83
CA ALA A 285 -19.14 -2.71 -18.17
C ALA A 285 -17.82 -2.22 -18.80
N HIS A 286 -17.40 -0.99 -18.52
CA HIS A 286 -16.15 -0.42 -19.00
C HIS A 286 -14.96 -0.59 -18.06
N ASN A 287 -15.14 -1.19 -16.88
CA ASN A 287 -14.12 -1.23 -15.83
C ASN A 287 -12.80 -1.90 -16.26
N ARG A 288 -12.85 -2.76 -17.29
CA ARG A 288 -11.70 -3.47 -17.88
C ARG A 288 -11.39 -3.05 -19.33
N THR A 289 -11.97 -1.95 -19.81
CA THR A 289 -11.72 -1.47 -21.18
C THR A 289 -10.27 -1.00 -21.27
N SER A 290 -9.43 -1.74 -21.98
CA SER A 290 -7.97 -1.56 -21.98
C SER A 290 -7.54 -0.12 -22.28
N ASN A 291 -7.98 0.45 -23.41
CA ASN A 291 -7.61 1.81 -23.81
C ASN A 291 -8.11 2.87 -22.83
N LEU A 292 -9.29 2.67 -22.24
CA LEU A 292 -9.84 3.57 -21.23
C LEU A 292 -8.96 3.56 -19.97
N VAL A 293 -8.65 2.38 -19.43
CA VAL A 293 -7.81 2.25 -18.23
C VAL A 293 -6.43 2.87 -18.46
N LEU A 294 -5.82 2.67 -19.64
CA LEU A 294 -4.53 3.24 -19.99
C LEU A 294 -4.55 4.77 -20.09
N CYS A 295 -5.49 5.35 -20.85
CA CYS A 295 -5.58 6.79 -21.00
C CYS A 295 -5.93 7.49 -19.69
N VAL A 296 -6.85 6.91 -18.91
CA VAL A 296 -7.16 7.41 -17.57
C VAL A 296 -5.92 7.33 -16.68
N SER A 297 -5.17 6.23 -16.69
CA SER A 297 -3.94 6.12 -15.89
C SER A 297 -2.91 7.21 -16.24
N LEU A 298 -2.73 7.52 -17.53
CA LEU A 298 -1.87 8.62 -17.97
C LEU A 298 -2.40 9.99 -17.52
N TYR A 299 -3.70 10.20 -17.61
CA TYR A 299 -4.35 11.43 -17.16
C TYR A 299 -4.22 11.63 -15.65
N LEU A 300 -4.39 10.57 -14.85
CA LEU A 300 -4.18 10.62 -13.41
C LEU A 300 -2.72 10.94 -13.06
N HIS A 301 -1.76 10.44 -13.84
CA HIS A 301 -0.36 10.82 -13.65
C HIS A 301 -0.10 12.30 -14.00
N LEU A 302 -0.81 12.85 -14.99
CA LEU A 302 -0.77 14.28 -15.28
C LEU A 302 -1.33 15.11 -14.11
N MET A 303 -2.45 14.66 -13.53
CA MET A 303 -3.02 15.26 -12.32
C MET A 303 -2.03 15.23 -11.15
N ASP A 304 -1.29 14.12 -10.98
CA ASP A 304 -0.23 14.05 -9.97
C ASP A 304 0.86 15.09 -10.20
N GLN A 305 1.36 15.22 -11.43
CA GLN A 305 2.41 16.18 -11.74
C GLN A 305 1.98 17.63 -11.50
N VAL A 306 0.71 17.98 -11.72
CA VAL A 306 0.18 19.30 -11.33
C VAL A 306 0.19 19.47 -9.82
N ARG A 307 -0.33 18.47 -9.08
CA ARG A 307 -0.37 18.51 -7.61
C ARG A 307 1.02 18.58 -6.98
N TRP A 308 2.02 17.96 -7.61
CA TRP A 308 3.42 18.01 -7.20
C TRP A 308 4.18 19.24 -7.73
N GLU A 309 3.48 20.18 -8.38
CA GLU A 309 4.05 21.41 -8.93
C GLU A 309 5.16 21.18 -9.97
N LEU A 310 5.13 20.02 -10.65
CA LEU A 310 6.10 19.67 -11.70
C LEU A 310 5.69 20.21 -13.07
N ILE A 311 4.39 20.48 -13.28
CA ILE A 311 3.84 21.02 -14.52
C ILE A 311 2.77 22.09 -14.23
N MET A 312 2.58 23.00 -15.18
CA MET A 312 1.61 24.08 -15.06
C MET A 312 0.19 23.59 -15.37
N GLU A 313 -0.78 23.98 -14.54
CA GLU A 313 -2.19 23.57 -14.68
C GLU A 313 -2.79 23.89 -16.07
N PRO A 314 -2.58 25.07 -16.69
CA PRO A 314 -3.13 25.35 -18.03
C PRO A 314 -2.60 24.40 -19.12
N GLU A 315 -1.35 23.98 -19.01
CA GLU A 315 -0.74 23.02 -19.94
C GLU A 315 -1.31 21.62 -19.72
N ALA A 316 -1.48 21.22 -18.46
CA ALA A 316 -2.10 19.96 -18.10
C ALA A 316 -3.56 19.88 -18.55
N ILE A 317 -4.35 20.95 -18.39
CA ILE A 317 -5.73 21.00 -18.89
C ILE A 317 -5.75 20.80 -20.41
N ARG A 318 -4.89 21.53 -21.14
CA ARG A 318 -4.81 21.43 -22.60
C ARG A 318 -4.43 20.02 -23.05
N GLU A 319 -3.34 19.47 -22.52
CA GLU A 319 -2.85 18.16 -22.96
C GLU A 319 -3.68 16.99 -22.41
N GLY A 320 -4.22 17.10 -21.20
CA GLY A 320 -5.12 16.10 -20.62
C GLY A 320 -6.40 15.95 -21.43
N LYS A 321 -7.00 17.07 -21.86
CA LYS A 321 -8.13 17.07 -22.78
C LYS A 321 -7.77 16.40 -24.12
N ARG A 322 -6.62 16.74 -24.71
CA ARG A 322 -6.17 16.12 -25.97
C ARG A 322 -5.93 14.62 -25.81
N LEU A 323 -5.33 14.19 -24.70
CA LEU A 323 -5.10 12.79 -24.37
C LEU A 323 -6.40 11.99 -24.34
N LEU A 324 -7.44 12.50 -23.67
CA LEU A 324 -8.70 11.78 -23.57
C LEU A 324 -9.50 11.82 -24.87
N ILE A 325 -9.53 12.95 -25.58
CA ILE A 325 -10.31 13.10 -26.83
C ILE A 325 -9.67 12.32 -28.00
N TYR A 326 -8.35 12.45 -28.18
CA TYR A 326 -7.63 11.88 -29.33
C TYR A 326 -6.87 10.60 -29.00
N GLY A 327 -6.76 10.22 -27.73
CA GLY A 327 -6.11 8.98 -27.30
C GLY A 327 -7.08 7.85 -26.98
N LEU A 328 -8.33 8.16 -26.62
CA LEU A 328 -9.35 7.13 -26.39
C LEU A 328 -9.85 6.58 -27.73
N TYR A 329 -9.75 5.27 -27.88
CA TYR A 329 -10.33 4.58 -29.02
C TYR A 329 -11.85 4.49 -28.92
N TRP A 330 -12.47 4.58 -30.08
CA TRP A 330 -13.87 4.35 -30.33
C TRP A 330 -14.03 3.25 -31.41
N LYS A 331 -15.27 2.77 -31.59
CA LYS A 331 -15.67 1.79 -32.62
C LYS A 331 -15.02 2.04 -33.99
N ASP A 332 -14.85 0.97 -34.75
CA ASP A 332 -14.39 1.00 -36.15
C ASP A 332 -13.01 1.65 -36.40
N GLY A 333 -12.14 1.65 -35.37
CA GLY A 333 -10.78 2.18 -35.47
C GLY A 333 -10.71 3.71 -35.37
N ASP A 334 -11.83 4.37 -35.05
CA ASP A 334 -11.90 5.80 -34.82
C ASP A 334 -11.53 6.17 -33.38
N PHE A 335 -11.35 7.47 -33.12
CA PHE A 335 -11.08 8.01 -31.79
C PHE A 335 -12.34 8.64 -31.18
N PHE A 336 -12.32 8.79 -29.86
CA PHE A 336 -13.41 9.34 -29.06
C PHE A 336 -13.85 10.73 -29.52
N GLU A 337 -12.98 11.51 -30.15
CA GLU A 337 -13.35 12.77 -30.79
C GLU A 337 -14.53 12.66 -31.77
N LYS A 338 -14.64 11.56 -32.51
CA LYS A 338 -15.70 11.35 -33.52
C LYS A 338 -17.03 10.89 -32.92
N ALA A 339 -17.04 10.58 -31.63
CA ALA A 339 -18.21 10.20 -30.86
C ALA A 339 -19.34 11.23 -30.86
N TYR A 340 -18.93 12.50 -30.78
CA TYR A 340 -19.79 13.63 -30.50
C TYR A 340 -19.41 14.78 -31.44
N PRO A 341 -20.33 15.70 -31.76
CA PRO A 341 -20.02 16.87 -32.57
C PRO A 341 -18.97 17.77 -31.90
N ALA A 342 -18.19 18.52 -32.67
CA ALA A 342 -17.12 19.39 -32.18
C ALA A 342 -17.51 20.29 -30.99
N LYS A 343 -18.77 20.77 -30.97
CA LYS A 343 -19.34 21.56 -29.87
C LYS A 343 -19.27 20.88 -28.49
N ALA A 344 -19.22 19.55 -28.42
CA ALA A 344 -19.04 18.80 -27.17
C ALA A 344 -17.68 19.07 -26.52
N TRP A 345 -16.68 19.30 -27.37
CA TRP A 345 -15.31 19.52 -26.95
C TRP A 345 -15.04 20.99 -26.66
N GLU A 346 -15.87 21.91 -27.14
CA GLU A 346 -15.71 23.36 -26.95
C GLU A 346 -16.61 23.92 -25.84
N GLN A 347 -17.26 23.05 -25.05
CA GLN A 347 -18.17 23.48 -23.98
C GLN A 347 -17.47 24.41 -22.99
N PRO A 348 -18.10 25.54 -22.60
CA PRO A 348 -17.55 26.44 -21.59
C PRO A 348 -17.20 25.74 -20.27
N GLY A 349 -17.97 24.71 -19.90
CA GLY A 349 -17.66 23.86 -18.74
C GLY A 349 -16.26 23.25 -18.81
N LEU A 350 -15.85 22.71 -19.96
CA LEU A 350 -14.50 22.15 -20.15
C LEU A 350 -13.36 23.19 -20.05
N LEU A 351 -13.65 24.48 -20.24
CA LEU A 351 -12.66 25.55 -20.08
C LEU A 351 -12.47 25.94 -18.61
N HIS A 352 -13.46 25.69 -17.77
CA HIS A 352 -13.47 26.09 -16.35
C HIS A 352 -13.35 24.91 -15.38
N PHE A 353 -13.63 23.68 -15.83
CA PHE A 353 -13.47 22.47 -15.06
C PHE A 353 -12.01 22.25 -14.68
N SER A 354 -11.79 21.92 -13.41
CA SER A 354 -10.55 21.32 -12.94
C SER A 354 -10.22 20.05 -13.72
N LEU A 355 -8.98 19.58 -13.64
CA LEU A 355 -8.58 18.32 -14.28
C LEU A 355 -9.45 17.14 -13.85
N LYS A 356 -9.84 17.08 -12.57
CA LYS A 356 -10.72 16.02 -12.06
C LYS A 356 -12.10 16.07 -12.69
N GLU A 357 -12.70 17.26 -12.76
CA GLU A 357 -14.03 17.45 -13.37
C GLU A 357 -14.01 17.19 -14.87
N GLN A 358 -12.94 17.57 -15.59
CA GLN A 358 -12.76 17.22 -17.00
C GLN A 358 -12.71 15.70 -17.20
N LEU A 359 -11.99 14.97 -16.34
CA LEU A 359 -11.96 13.51 -16.37
C LEU A 359 -13.35 12.93 -16.11
N MET A 360 -14.07 13.41 -15.10
CA MET A 360 -15.43 12.95 -14.79
C MET A 360 -16.40 13.22 -15.96
N TYR A 361 -16.35 14.41 -16.55
CA TYR A 361 -17.14 14.77 -17.73
C TYR A 361 -16.87 13.83 -18.90
N LEU A 362 -15.59 13.63 -19.25
CA LEU A 362 -15.19 12.78 -20.38
C LEU A 362 -15.50 11.29 -20.13
N LEU A 363 -15.40 10.82 -18.87
CA LEU A 363 -15.82 9.48 -18.48
C LEU A 363 -17.33 9.29 -18.66
N LEU A 364 -18.15 10.26 -18.24
CA LEU A 364 -19.60 10.20 -18.40
C LEU A 364 -20.00 10.17 -19.88
N LEU A 365 -19.35 11.00 -20.71
CA LEU A 365 -19.49 10.92 -22.15
C LEU A 365 -19.15 9.51 -22.64
N TYR A 366 -17.98 8.97 -22.28
CA TYR A 366 -17.48 7.68 -22.78
C TYR A 366 -18.37 6.47 -22.38
N ILE A 367 -18.82 6.40 -21.13
CA ILE A 367 -19.64 5.25 -20.67
C ILE A 367 -21.10 5.33 -21.12
N ALA A 368 -21.55 6.49 -21.58
CA ALA A 368 -22.93 6.68 -22.05
C ALA A 368 -23.20 5.97 -23.38
N ILE A 369 -22.16 5.68 -24.17
CA ILE A 369 -22.24 4.91 -25.43
C ILE A 369 -22.34 3.42 -25.16
#